data_AF-A0A0J6S7M7-F1
#
_entry.id   AF-A0A0J6S7M7-F1
#
_cell.length_a   1.000
_cell.length_b   1.000
_cell.length_c   1.000
_cell.angle_alpha   90.00
_cell.angle_beta   90.00
_cell.angle_gamma   90.00
#
_symmetry.space_group_name_H-M   'P 1'
#
loop_
_entity.id
_entity.type
_entity.pdbx_description
1 polymer ?
#
loop_
_entity_poly.entity_id
_entity_poly.type
_entity_poly.pdbx_seq_one_letter_code
_entity_poly.pdbx_strand_id
1 'polypeptide(L)'
;MTSLLTNNAAMTALTTLKSINQQLDTTSNRVSTGQRVSAASDNAAYWSIATTVRTDNASLGAVKDSLGLGSSAVDTAYNGINSIITDLQNMRAKLQTAMTPGTDRSKVQTEIAAIQSKMKATADSSNSSGQNWLSVNSATTNKAYQATQYVIGGFARTPDGAITFSKIGVDVQNIKLYDTNSTSVTAAATTAQLIGSTSLTGTDGFKTGASTGTIDFSGPNEVALTVTVKGQTANLVLNSATMKSAAKDLTKVTTDEFIAALNNQIAASPIIGGDVSASLDSSGRLTFNSTATGTTTDLNVVLANSTVGKNSIDVGFGKFTAAAQSAVMVGTAVTGTFDISSASKTFTVNDGTKTTTITFDATAFTGLGASATSADNKTVNATDMVAILNKQLVADGNKVVATITNGKITLANTSGTTASITLVGADVPSLGLSLTAADPKVAGTAVTFTAKGSDAGSTQAQGILDTTAGTYSAGGTYTIANLDISKLVGTSGDNDLAAIITAVDKAIGTVTNAATKLGANKTQIDGQKTFVDTLMKANDR
;
A
#
# COMPACT_ATOMS: atom_id res chain seq x y z
N MET A 1 0.01 -108.77 -6.48
CA MET A 1 -1.23 -109.15 -7.19
C MET A 1 -1.61 -108.03 -8.15
N THR A 2 -1.46 -108.27 -9.45
CA THR A 2 -1.96 -107.42 -10.54
C THR A 2 -3.40 -107.83 -10.86
N SER A 3 -4.38 -107.05 -10.41
CA SER A 3 -5.78 -107.23 -10.82
C SER A 3 -5.97 -106.71 -12.24
N LEU A 4 -6.51 -107.53 -13.14
CA LEU A 4 -6.80 -107.15 -14.54
C LEU A 4 -8.02 -106.20 -14.64
N LEU A 5 -8.89 -106.23 -13.62
CA LEU A 5 -10.12 -105.42 -13.53
C LEU A 5 -9.89 -104.07 -12.84
N THR A 6 -8.77 -103.89 -12.12
CA THR A 6 -8.47 -102.68 -11.36
C THR A 6 -7.00 -102.31 -11.53
N ASN A 7 -6.72 -101.54 -12.59
CA ASN A 7 -5.37 -101.06 -12.87
C ASN A 7 -5.04 -99.82 -12.02
N ASN A 8 -4.42 -100.05 -10.87
CA ASN A 8 -4.10 -99.01 -9.89
C ASN A 8 -3.11 -97.96 -10.45
N ALA A 9 -2.19 -98.36 -11.33
CA ALA A 9 -1.27 -97.45 -12.00
C ALA A 9 -2.00 -96.51 -12.97
N ALA A 10 -2.97 -97.04 -13.73
CA ALA A 10 -3.80 -96.25 -14.64
C ALA A 10 -4.74 -95.28 -13.89
N MET A 11 -5.32 -95.68 -12.75
CA MET A 11 -6.13 -94.78 -11.92
C MET A 11 -5.31 -93.67 -11.28
N THR A 12 -4.09 -93.97 -10.84
CA THR A 12 -3.16 -92.97 -10.31
C THR A 12 -2.78 -91.97 -11.41
N ALA A 13 -2.40 -92.47 -12.60
CA ALA A 13 -2.10 -91.62 -13.75
C ALA A 13 -3.30 -90.77 -14.18
N LEU A 14 -4.53 -91.31 -14.16
CA LEU A 14 -5.75 -90.55 -14.46
C LEU A 14 -6.01 -89.44 -13.44
N THR A 15 -5.76 -89.71 -12.15
CA THR A 15 -5.89 -88.70 -11.09
C THR A 15 -4.84 -87.59 -11.28
N THR A 16 -3.60 -87.95 -11.61
CA THR A 16 -2.53 -87.00 -11.96
C THR A 16 -2.90 -86.18 -13.20
N LEU A 17 -3.44 -86.81 -14.25
CA LEU A 17 -3.86 -86.11 -15.48
C LEU A 17 -5.02 -85.14 -15.22
N LYS A 18 -6.03 -85.54 -14.42
CA LYS A 18 -7.10 -84.65 -13.98
C LYS A 18 -6.56 -83.46 -13.18
N SER A 19 -5.58 -83.69 -12.31
CA SER A 19 -4.90 -82.62 -11.56
C SER A 19 -4.13 -81.67 -12.49
N ILE A 20 -3.41 -82.19 -13.49
CA ILE A 20 -2.68 -81.37 -14.47
C ILE A 20 -3.66 -80.53 -15.30
N ASN A 21 -4.76 -81.13 -15.77
CA ASN A 21 -5.78 -80.40 -16.52
C ASN A 21 -6.42 -79.28 -15.68
N GLN A 22 -6.75 -79.54 -14.41
CA GLN A 22 -7.25 -78.49 -13.51
C GLN A 22 -6.23 -77.36 -13.28
N GLN A 23 -4.94 -77.69 -13.17
CA GLN A 23 -3.86 -76.70 -13.06
C GLN A 23 -3.66 -75.90 -14.35
N LEU A 24 -3.80 -76.55 -15.51
CA LEU A 24 -3.77 -75.90 -16.82
C LEU A 24 -4.97 -74.98 -17.01
N ASP A 25 -6.18 -75.41 -16.66
CA ASP A 25 -7.39 -74.57 -16.71
C ASP A 25 -7.24 -73.34 -15.80
N THR A 26 -6.70 -73.53 -14.59
CA THR A 26 -6.44 -72.41 -13.66
C THR A 26 -5.39 -71.46 -14.23
N THR A 27 -4.28 -71.98 -14.76
CA THR A 27 -3.23 -71.16 -15.37
C THR A 27 -3.74 -70.42 -16.60
N SER A 28 -4.50 -71.11 -17.46
CA SER A 28 -5.14 -70.55 -18.65
C SER A 28 -6.11 -69.44 -18.27
N ASN A 29 -6.96 -69.65 -17.27
CA ASN A 29 -7.87 -68.63 -16.75
C ASN A 29 -7.11 -67.41 -16.18
N ARG A 30 -6.00 -67.62 -15.47
CA ARG A 30 -5.16 -66.52 -14.96
C ARG A 30 -4.46 -65.76 -16.10
N VAL A 31 -3.99 -66.45 -17.13
CA VAL A 31 -3.38 -65.84 -18.31
C VAL A 31 -4.42 -65.07 -19.13
N SER A 32 -5.62 -65.62 -19.28
CA SER A 32 -6.70 -65.00 -20.03
C SER A 32 -7.29 -63.77 -19.32
N THR A 33 -7.46 -63.83 -18.00
CA THR A 33 -8.03 -62.72 -17.23
C THR A 33 -6.99 -61.73 -16.72
N GLY A 34 -5.71 -62.11 -16.68
CA GLY A 34 -4.65 -61.37 -16.01
C GLY A 34 -4.77 -61.37 -14.47
N GLN A 35 -5.72 -62.10 -13.88
CA GLN A 35 -6.06 -62.01 -12.45
C GLN A 35 -5.78 -63.33 -11.72
N ARG A 36 -5.10 -63.25 -10.57
CA ARG A 36 -4.86 -64.43 -9.72
C ARG A 36 -6.11 -64.92 -8.97
N VAL A 37 -7.03 -64.00 -8.67
CA VAL A 37 -8.33 -64.22 -8.00
C VAL A 37 -9.39 -63.50 -8.84
N SER A 38 -10.22 -64.25 -9.58
CA SER A 38 -11.22 -63.66 -10.50
C SER A 38 -12.63 -63.70 -9.91
N ALA A 39 -12.94 -64.71 -9.11
CA ALA A 39 -14.25 -64.88 -8.47
C ALA A 39 -14.15 -64.93 -6.93
N ALA A 40 -15.26 -64.60 -6.26
CA ALA A 40 -15.35 -64.70 -4.79
C ALA A 40 -15.13 -66.13 -4.28
N SER A 41 -15.40 -67.14 -5.11
CA SER A 41 -15.13 -68.56 -4.82
C SER A 41 -13.64 -68.89 -4.70
N ASP A 42 -12.77 -68.12 -5.35
CA ASP A 42 -11.32 -68.37 -5.32
C ASP A 42 -10.71 -67.91 -4.00
N ASN A 43 -11.14 -66.72 -3.53
CA ASN A 43 -10.83 -66.18 -2.21
C ASN A 43 -11.69 -64.93 -1.91
N ALA A 44 -12.70 -65.06 -1.04
CA ALA A 44 -13.65 -63.98 -0.78
C ALA A 44 -13.01 -62.69 -0.23
N ALA A 45 -12.02 -62.81 0.65
CA ALA A 45 -11.37 -61.64 1.27
C ALA A 45 -10.53 -60.85 0.25
N TYR A 46 -9.68 -61.54 -0.53
CA TYR A 46 -8.89 -60.88 -1.57
C TYR A 46 -9.78 -60.37 -2.71
N TRP A 47 -10.85 -61.07 -3.05
CA TRP A 47 -11.80 -60.62 -4.08
C TRP A 47 -12.53 -59.34 -3.65
N SER A 48 -12.94 -59.22 -2.38
CA SER A 48 -13.59 -58.01 -1.86
C SER A 48 -12.63 -56.81 -1.89
N ILE A 49 -11.40 -56.97 -1.40
CA ILE A 49 -10.38 -55.90 -1.42
C ILE A 49 -10.06 -55.51 -2.86
N ALA A 50 -9.82 -56.48 -3.74
CA ALA A 50 -9.53 -56.22 -5.15
C ALA A 50 -10.69 -55.53 -5.88
N THR A 51 -11.94 -55.87 -5.55
CA THR A 51 -13.12 -55.21 -6.11
C THR A 51 -13.19 -53.74 -5.65
N THR A 52 -12.91 -53.45 -4.38
CA THR A 52 -12.81 -52.07 -3.89
C THR A 52 -11.70 -51.29 -4.61
N VAL A 53 -10.50 -51.87 -4.77
CA VAL A 53 -9.39 -51.23 -5.50
C VAL A 53 -9.77 -50.95 -6.96
N ARG A 54 -10.46 -51.89 -7.64
CA ARG A 54 -10.96 -51.67 -9.02
C ARG A 54 -11.99 -50.54 -9.10
N THR A 55 -12.91 -50.46 -8.13
CA THR A 55 -13.88 -49.35 -8.06
C THR A 55 -13.21 -48.01 -7.79
N ASP A 56 -12.21 -47.99 -6.91
CA ASP A 56 -11.42 -46.79 -6.63
C ASP A 56 -10.60 -46.41 -7.88
N ASN A 57 -10.09 -47.37 -8.64
CA ASN A 57 -9.39 -47.12 -9.91
C ASN A 57 -10.31 -46.52 -10.99
N ALA A 58 -11.55 -47.01 -11.10
CA ALA A 58 -12.56 -46.41 -11.97
C ALA A 58 -12.88 -44.96 -11.58
N SER A 59 -12.94 -44.68 -10.26
CA SER A 59 -13.13 -43.32 -9.74
C SER A 59 -11.93 -42.42 -10.05
N LEU A 60 -10.70 -42.92 -9.90
CA LEU A 60 -9.48 -42.23 -10.31
C LEU A 60 -9.42 -41.98 -11.82
N GLY A 61 -9.98 -42.88 -12.64
CA GLY A 61 -10.17 -42.66 -14.07
C GLY A 61 -11.05 -41.44 -14.36
N ALA A 62 -12.19 -41.31 -13.67
CA ALA A 62 -13.05 -40.13 -13.78
C ALA A 62 -12.35 -38.84 -13.29
N VAL A 63 -11.52 -38.92 -12.24
CA VAL A 63 -10.67 -37.80 -11.78
C VAL A 63 -9.65 -37.43 -12.85
N LYS A 64 -9.00 -38.40 -13.50
CA LYS A 64 -8.03 -38.16 -14.59
C LYS A 64 -8.68 -37.49 -15.79
N ASP A 65 -9.89 -37.88 -16.16
CA ASP A 65 -10.65 -37.24 -17.25
C ASP A 65 -11.01 -35.79 -16.89
N SER A 66 -11.44 -35.56 -15.64
CA SER A 66 -11.70 -34.20 -15.12
C SER A 66 -10.44 -33.33 -15.12
N LEU A 67 -9.29 -33.88 -14.70
CA LEU A 67 -7.98 -33.23 -14.76
C LEU A 67 -7.55 -32.96 -16.21
N GLY A 68 -7.83 -33.86 -17.15
CA GLY A 68 -7.53 -33.67 -18.57
C GLY A 68 -8.35 -32.54 -19.19
N LEU A 69 -9.65 -32.46 -18.85
CA LEU A 69 -10.51 -31.35 -19.25
C LEU A 69 -10.06 -30.03 -18.61
N GLY A 70 -9.74 -30.05 -17.31
CA GLY A 70 -9.24 -28.89 -16.57
C GLY A 70 -7.91 -28.36 -17.11
N SER A 71 -6.97 -29.27 -17.44
CA SER A 71 -5.70 -28.91 -18.09
C SER A 71 -5.96 -28.23 -19.42
N SER A 72 -6.81 -28.81 -20.26
CA SER A 72 -7.11 -28.26 -21.59
C SER A 72 -7.73 -26.85 -21.48
N ALA A 73 -8.61 -26.62 -20.48
CA ALA A 73 -9.20 -25.32 -20.24
C ALA A 73 -8.18 -24.28 -19.74
N VAL A 74 -7.31 -24.66 -18.80
CA VAL A 74 -6.21 -23.80 -18.33
C VAL A 74 -5.25 -23.48 -19.48
N ASP A 75 -4.95 -24.45 -20.35
CA ASP A 75 -4.07 -24.27 -21.51
C ASP A 75 -4.64 -23.26 -22.52
N THR A 76 -5.93 -23.35 -22.85
CA THR A 76 -6.59 -22.37 -23.71
C THR A 76 -6.51 -20.97 -23.12
N ALA A 77 -6.83 -20.81 -21.82
CA ALA A 77 -6.77 -19.51 -21.15
C ALA A 77 -5.33 -18.96 -21.07
N TYR A 78 -4.35 -19.81 -20.76
CA TYR A 78 -2.94 -19.43 -20.66
C TYR A 78 -2.39 -18.93 -22.01
N ASN A 79 -2.69 -19.64 -23.11
CA ASN A 79 -2.26 -19.25 -24.44
C ASN A 79 -2.94 -17.95 -24.93
N GLY A 80 -4.23 -17.78 -24.60
CA GLY A 80 -4.96 -16.54 -24.88
C GLY A 80 -4.34 -15.34 -24.15
N ILE A 81 -3.99 -15.50 -22.88
CA ILE A 81 -3.30 -14.46 -22.10
C ILE A 81 -1.92 -14.12 -22.68
N ASN A 82 -1.10 -15.11 -23.04
CA ASN A 82 0.22 -14.85 -23.62
C ASN A 82 0.15 -14.07 -24.94
N SER A 83 -0.86 -14.36 -25.77
CA SER A 83 -1.12 -13.61 -27.00
C SER A 83 -1.49 -12.16 -26.69
N ILE A 84 -2.32 -11.94 -25.66
CA ILE A 84 -2.75 -10.60 -25.23
C ILE A 84 -1.61 -9.82 -24.59
N ILE A 85 -0.70 -10.45 -23.83
CA ILE A 85 0.51 -9.80 -23.33
C ILE A 85 1.34 -9.26 -24.50
N THR A 86 1.50 -10.06 -25.56
CA THR A 86 2.22 -9.64 -26.77
C THR A 86 1.52 -8.46 -27.45
N ASP A 87 0.19 -8.49 -27.55
CA ASP A 87 -0.58 -7.39 -28.14
C ASP A 87 -0.53 -6.11 -27.29
N LEU A 88 -0.52 -6.20 -25.96
CA LEU A 88 -0.30 -5.05 -25.07
C LEU A 88 1.09 -4.45 -25.23
N GLN A 89 2.13 -5.28 -25.39
CA GLN A 89 3.49 -4.81 -25.68
C GLN A 89 3.55 -4.07 -27.02
N ASN A 90 2.85 -4.59 -28.04
CA ASN A 90 2.72 -3.90 -29.33
C ASN A 90 1.97 -2.57 -29.20
N MET A 91 0.88 -2.54 -28.42
CA MET A 91 0.13 -1.30 -28.15
C MET A 91 1.01 -0.26 -27.46
N ARG A 92 1.78 -0.67 -26.46
CA ARG A 92 2.75 0.20 -25.78
C ARG A 92 3.76 0.80 -26.74
N ALA A 93 4.31 -0.02 -27.65
CA ALA A 93 5.23 0.47 -28.68
C ALA A 93 4.56 1.52 -29.59
N LYS A 94 3.29 1.31 -29.99
CA LYS A 94 2.54 2.31 -30.77
C LYS A 94 2.30 3.60 -29.99
N LEU A 95 1.94 3.51 -28.72
CA LEU A 95 1.78 4.69 -27.85
C LEU A 95 3.08 5.48 -27.69
N GLN A 96 4.23 4.80 -27.64
CA GLN A 96 5.54 5.45 -27.64
C GLN A 96 5.82 6.18 -28.96
N THR A 97 5.46 5.59 -30.11
CA THR A 97 5.59 6.31 -31.39
C THR A 97 4.75 7.59 -31.42
N ALA A 98 3.56 7.58 -30.79
CA ALA A 98 2.69 8.76 -30.66
C ALA A 98 3.23 9.87 -29.75
N MET A 99 4.29 9.61 -28.95
CA MET A 99 4.99 10.64 -28.18
C MET A 99 5.96 11.45 -29.03
N THR A 100 6.31 10.99 -30.23
CA THR A 100 7.27 11.67 -31.10
C THR A 100 6.65 12.98 -31.63
N PRO A 101 7.34 14.12 -31.51
CA PRO A 101 6.85 15.38 -32.08
C PRO A 101 6.57 15.25 -33.59
N GLY A 102 5.41 15.74 -34.04
CA GLY A 102 5.00 15.70 -35.44
C GLY A 102 4.30 14.42 -35.90
N THR A 103 4.11 13.42 -35.02
CA THR A 103 3.33 12.21 -35.35
C THR A 103 1.82 12.49 -35.34
N ASP A 104 1.12 12.00 -36.36
CA ASP A 104 -0.34 12.06 -36.45
C ASP A 104 -0.98 10.96 -35.57
N ARG A 105 -1.46 11.37 -34.40
CA ARG A 105 -2.09 10.48 -33.41
C ARG A 105 -3.37 9.83 -33.90
N SER A 106 -4.07 10.41 -34.88
CA SER A 106 -5.27 9.79 -35.46
C SER A 106 -4.95 8.52 -36.25
N LYS A 107 -3.81 8.52 -36.96
CA LYS A 107 -3.32 7.34 -37.68
C LYS A 107 -2.83 6.27 -36.72
N VAL A 108 -2.06 6.66 -35.70
CA VAL A 108 -1.62 5.72 -34.67
C VAL A 108 -2.81 5.11 -33.91
N GLN A 109 -3.86 5.91 -33.64
CA GLN A 109 -5.09 5.41 -33.02
C GLN A 109 -5.77 4.31 -33.85
N THR A 110 -5.69 4.38 -35.19
CA THR A 110 -6.30 3.34 -36.05
C THR A 110 -5.61 1.99 -35.82
N GLU A 111 -4.29 1.99 -35.66
CA GLU A 111 -3.52 0.79 -35.33
C GLU A 111 -3.78 0.30 -33.90
N ILE A 112 -3.89 1.23 -32.94
CA ILE A 112 -4.26 0.90 -31.55
C ILE A 112 -5.65 0.25 -31.49
N ALA A 113 -6.63 0.80 -32.22
CA ALA A 113 -7.99 0.25 -32.28
C ALA A 113 -8.02 -1.17 -32.90
N ALA A 114 -7.16 -1.43 -33.88
CA ALA A 114 -6.98 -2.78 -34.44
C ALA A 114 -6.39 -3.75 -33.40
N ILE A 115 -5.41 -3.31 -32.60
CA ILE A 115 -4.84 -4.11 -31.51
C ILE A 115 -5.90 -4.37 -30.43
N GLN A 116 -6.68 -3.36 -30.01
CA GLN A 116 -7.79 -3.51 -29.06
C GLN A 116 -8.81 -4.55 -29.55
N SER A 117 -9.19 -4.49 -30.83
CA SER A 117 -10.12 -5.44 -31.45
C SER A 117 -9.55 -6.85 -31.49
N LYS A 118 -8.25 -7.00 -31.81
CA LYS A 118 -7.56 -8.29 -31.82
C LYS A 118 -7.48 -8.91 -30.41
N MET A 119 -7.18 -8.12 -29.39
CA MET A 119 -7.17 -8.59 -28.00
C MET A 119 -8.55 -9.08 -27.58
N LYS A 120 -9.62 -8.33 -27.91
CA LYS A 120 -10.99 -8.73 -27.63
C LYS A 120 -11.36 -10.03 -28.32
N ALA A 121 -11.04 -10.17 -29.61
CA ALA A 121 -11.30 -11.39 -30.38
C ALA A 121 -10.52 -12.60 -29.82
N THR A 122 -9.27 -12.40 -29.39
CA THR A 122 -8.45 -13.44 -28.77
C THR A 122 -9.05 -13.88 -27.43
N ALA A 123 -9.49 -12.93 -26.61
CA ALA A 123 -10.15 -13.24 -25.35
C ALA A 123 -11.47 -13.98 -25.58
N ASP A 124 -12.31 -13.53 -26.52
CA ASP A 124 -13.62 -14.15 -26.84
C ASP A 124 -13.49 -15.56 -27.43
N SER A 125 -12.43 -15.81 -28.22
CA SER A 125 -12.16 -17.13 -28.82
C SER A 125 -11.47 -18.12 -27.89
N SER A 126 -10.97 -17.67 -26.72
CA SER A 126 -10.33 -18.51 -25.70
C SER A 126 -11.36 -19.32 -24.88
N ASN A 127 -12.22 -20.05 -25.60
CA ASN A 127 -13.30 -20.87 -25.08
C ASN A 127 -12.85 -22.33 -25.02
N SER A 128 -12.98 -22.95 -23.84
CA SER A 128 -12.76 -24.38 -23.65
C SER A 128 -14.06 -25.04 -23.20
N SER A 129 -14.56 -25.97 -24.01
CA SER A 129 -15.78 -26.73 -23.73
C SER A 129 -17.00 -25.88 -23.34
N GLY A 130 -17.19 -24.73 -24.01
CA GLY A 130 -18.32 -23.83 -23.80
C GLY A 130 -18.13 -22.84 -22.64
N GLN A 131 -16.97 -22.82 -22.01
CA GLN A 131 -16.61 -21.89 -20.94
C GLN A 131 -15.42 -21.03 -21.36
N ASN A 132 -15.57 -19.71 -21.21
CA ASN A 132 -14.50 -18.75 -21.42
C ASN A 132 -14.14 -18.13 -20.07
N TRP A 133 -12.84 -18.14 -19.72
CA TRP A 133 -12.34 -17.58 -18.46
C TRP A 133 -11.66 -16.22 -18.64
N LEU A 134 -11.39 -15.81 -19.89
CA LEU A 134 -10.76 -14.53 -20.23
C LEU A 134 -11.78 -13.45 -20.57
N SER A 135 -12.90 -13.83 -21.18
CA SER A 135 -14.04 -12.98 -21.50
C SER A 135 -15.28 -13.61 -20.87
N VAL A 136 -15.70 -13.07 -19.72
CA VAL A 136 -16.77 -13.66 -18.91
C VAL A 136 -18.04 -12.83 -18.98
N ASN A 137 -19.13 -13.41 -18.51
CA ASN A 137 -20.34 -12.68 -18.17
C ASN A 137 -20.66 -12.98 -16.70
N SER A 138 -20.35 -12.05 -15.80
CA SER A 138 -20.57 -12.25 -14.36
C SER A 138 -22.00 -11.94 -13.89
N ALA A 139 -22.98 -11.82 -14.79
CA ALA A 139 -24.34 -11.52 -14.41
C ALA A 139 -24.90 -12.59 -13.47
N THR A 140 -25.71 -12.19 -12.49
CA THR A 140 -26.33 -13.12 -11.51
C THR A 140 -27.28 -14.14 -12.16
N THR A 141 -27.74 -13.82 -13.38
CA THR A 141 -28.53 -14.70 -14.26
C THR A 141 -27.67 -15.76 -14.95
N ASN A 142 -26.37 -15.53 -15.14
CA ASN A 142 -25.45 -16.49 -15.74
C ASN A 142 -24.95 -17.51 -14.69
N LYS A 143 -25.67 -18.63 -14.57
CA LYS A 143 -25.29 -19.72 -13.66
C LYS A 143 -24.04 -20.50 -14.12
N ALA A 144 -23.57 -20.29 -15.34
CA ALA A 144 -22.34 -20.93 -15.83
C ALA A 144 -21.07 -20.22 -15.35
N TYR A 145 -21.17 -18.94 -14.95
CA TYR A 145 -20.04 -18.22 -14.36
C TYR A 145 -19.91 -18.53 -12.87
N GLN A 146 -18.69 -18.86 -12.45
CA GLN A 146 -18.29 -18.82 -11.05
C GLN A 146 -16.97 -18.06 -10.94
N ALA A 147 -16.81 -17.29 -9.86
CA ALA A 147 -15.57 -16.57 -9.57
C ALA A 147 -14.38 -17.51 -9.38
N THR A 148 -14.63 -18.74 -8.91
CA THR A 148 -13.62 -19.80 -8.82
C THR A 148 -14.15 -21.06 -9.48
N GLN A 149 -13.46 -21.51 -10.53
CA GLN A 149 -13.74 -22.78 -11.19
C GLN A 149 -12.97 -23.90 -10.50
N TYR A 150 -13.62 -25.04 -10.29
CA TYR A 150 -13.01 -26.18 -9.60
C TYR A 150 -12.76 -27.32 -10.57
N VAL A 151 -11.52 -27.80 -10.58
CA VAL A 151 -11.12 -29.06 -11.24
C VAL A 151 -11.01 -30.13 -10.16
N ILE A 152 -11.61 -31.31 -10.37
CA ILE A 152 -11.48 -32.41 -9.42
C ILE A 152 -10.08 -32.99 -9.55
N GLY A 153 -9.31 -32.93 -8.47
CA GLY A 153 -7.89 -33.25 -8.46
C GLY A 153 -7.50 -34.51 -7.69
N GLY A 154 -8.42 -35.06 -6.89
CA GLY A 154 -8.14 -36.26 -6.11
C GLY A 154 -9.39 -36.95 -5.61
N PHE A 155 -9.24 -38.24 -5.33
CA PHE A 155 -10.24 -39.11 -4.74
C PHE A 155 -9.64 -39.74 -3.48
N ALA A 156 -10.38 -39.74 -2.38
CA ALA A 156 -10.00 -40.45 -1.17
C ALA A 156 -11.22 -41.11 -0.54
N ARG A 157 -11.01 -42.34 -0.05
CA ARG A 157 -11.97 -43.09 0.76
C ARG A 157 -11.47 -43.14 2.19
N THR A 158 -12.28 -42.66 3.13
CA THR A 158 -11.98 -42.73 4.57
C THR A 158 -12.17 -44.15 5.10
N PRO A 159 -11.57 -44.52 6.25
CA PRO A 159 -11.80 -45.82 6.88
C PRO A 159 -13.28 -46.14 7.16
N ASP A 160 -14.11 -45.11 7.35
CA ASP A 160 -15.55 -45.21 7.57
C ASP A 160 -16.35 -45.41 6.27
N GLY A 161 -15.68 -45.50 5.13
CA GLY A 161 -16.29 -45.70 3.81
C GLY A 161 -16.76 -44.41 3.12
N ALA A 162 -16.63 -43.23 3.75
CA ALA A 162 -17.00 -41.96 3.14
C ALA A 162 -16.03 -41.56 2.03
N ILE A 163 -16.58 -41.09 0.91
CA ILE A 163 -15.84 -40.65 -0.28
C ILE A 163 -15.67 -39.14 -0.24
N THR A 164 -14.44 -38.67 -0.48
CA THR A 164 -14.11 -37.24 -0.56
C THR A 164 -13.35 -36.94 -1.85
N PHE A 165 -13.58 -35.75 -2.39
CA PHE A 165 -12.90 -35.26 -3.59
C PHE A 165 -12.07 -34.03 -3.27
N SER A 166 -10.80 -34.05 -3.65
CA SER A 166 -9.92 -32.87 -3.61
C SER A 166 -10.20 -31.99 -4.83
N LYS A 167 -10.22 -30.66 -4.64
CA LYS A 167 -10.50 -29.69 -5.70
C LYS A 167 -9.33 -28.74 -5.88
N ILE A 168 -8.93 -28.50 -7.13
CA ILE A 168 -8.05 -27.38 -7.50
C ILE A 168 -8.93 -26.19 -7.88
N GLY A 169 -8.75 -25.06 -7.21
CA GLY A 169 -9.44 -23.81 -7.52
C GLY A 169 -8.68 -22.95 -8.53
N VAL A 170 -9.32 -22.62 -9.64
CA VAL A 170 -8.86 -21.60 -10.60
C VAL A 170 -9.66 -20.31 -10.36
N ASP A 171 -8.97 -19.27 -9.92
CA ASP A 171 -9.57 -17.96 -9.65
C ASP A 171 -9.80 -17.20 -10.96
N VAL A 172 -11.00 -17.36 -11.52
CA VAL A 172 -11.43 -16.69 -12.76
C VAL A 172 -11.56 -15.19 -12.56
N GLN A 173 -11.95 -14.75 -11.36
CA GLN A 173 -12.15 -13.34 -11.02
C GLN A 173 -10.86 -12.53 -11.13
N ASN A 174 -9.71 -13.12 -10.83
CA ASN A 174 -8.40 -12.46 -10.94
C ASN A 174 -7.71 -12.59 -12.31
N ILE A 175 -8.23 -13.43 -13.21
CA ILE A 175 -7.62 -13.66 -14.55
C ILE A 175 -8.48 -13.14 -15.71
N LYS A 176 -9.76 -12.81 -15.47
CA LYS A 176 -10.65 -12.29 -16.51
C LYS A 176 -10.12 -10.97 -17.07
N LEU A 177 -10.09 -10.86 -18.39
CA LEU A 177 -9.62 -9.69 -19.12
C LEU A 177 -10.76 -8.75 -19.48
N TYR A 178 -11.92 -9.34 -19.80
CA TYR A 178 -13.16 -8.64 -20.11
C TYR A 178 -14.31 -9.22 -19.31
N ASP A 179 -15.28 -8.38 -18.95
CA ASP A 179 -16.55 -8.78 -18.40
C ASP A 179 -17.69 -8.09 -19.15
N THR A 180 -18.52 -8.91 -19.78
CA THR A 180 -19.65 -8.46 -20.61
C THR A 180 -20.89 -8.13 -19.78
N ASN A 181 -20.85 -8.36 -18.46
CA ASN A 181 -21.95 -8.02 -17.59
C ASN A 181 -22.06 -6.51 -17.39
N SER A 182 -23.00 -5.90 -18.13
CA SER A 182 -23.34 -4.47 -18.02
C SER A 182 -24.07 -4.10 -16.72
N THR A 183 -24.36 -5.07 -15.83
CA THR A 183 -24.96 -4.82 -14.52
C THR A 183 -23.95 -4.97 -13.39
N SER A 184 -24.11 -4.14 -12.38
CA SER A 184 -23.18 -3.93 -11.28
C SER A 184 -22.83 -5.18 -10.47
N VAL A 185 -21.54 -5.36 -10.18
CA VAL A 185 -21.05 -6.21 -9.09
C VAL A 185 -20.78 -5.36 -7.86
N THR A 186 -20.94 -5.95 -6.67
CA THR A 186 -20.57 -5.32 -5.41
C THR A 186 -19.05 -5.24 -5.33
N ALA A 187 -18.45 -4.10 -5.66
CA ALA A 187 -17.06 -3.85 -5.29
C ALA A 187 -16.99 -3.72 -3.76
N ALA A 188 -16.04 -4.39 -3.12
CA ALA A 188 -15.82 -4.21 -1.68
C ALA A 188 -15.29 -2.79 -1.43
N ALA A 189 -15.75 -2.17 -0.36
CA ALA A 189 -15.22 -0.89 0.07
C ALA A 189 -13.71 -1.01 0.35
N THR A 190 -12.92 -0.02 -0.05
CA THR A 190 -11.46 0.00 0.18
C THR A 190 -11.09 1.01 1.26
N THR A 191 -9.99 0.75 1.95
CA THR A 191 -9.37 1.65 2.94
C THR A 191 -8.64 2.79 2.23
N ALA A 192 -8.57 3.97 2.86
CA ALA A 192 -7.66 5.03 2.42
C ALA A 192 -6.21 4.62 2.70
N GLN A 193 -5.33 4.77 1.71
CA GLN A 193 -3.90 4.54 1.85
C GLN A 193 -3.08 5.72 1.35
N LEU A 194 -2.17 6.20 2.19
CA LEU A 194 -1.14 7.16 1.83
C LEU A 194 0.23 6.49 1.81
N ILE A 195 1.04 6.84 0.82
CA ILE A 195 2.39 6.32 0.65
C ILE A 195 3.35 7.50 0.49
N GLY A 196 4.46 7.46 1.22
CA GLY A 196 5.54 8.43 1.06
C GLY A 196 6.11 8.42 -0.37
N SER A 197 6.63 9.57 -0.81
CA SER A 197 7.29 9.73 -2.11
C SER A 197 8.66 9.06 -2.16
N THR A 198 9.32 8.89 -1.01
CA THR A 198 10.68 8.33 -0.89
C THR A 198 10.72 7.23 0.17
N SER A 199 11.59 6.21 0.00
CA SER A 199 11.80 5.19 1.03
C SER A 199 12.43 5.80 2.27
N LEU A 200 12.19 5.22 3.46
CA LEU A 200 12.78 5.76 4.70
C LEU A 200 14.30 5.84 4.61
N THR A 201 14.95 4.76 4.15
CA THR A 201 16.41 4.71 3.94
C THR A 201 16.90 5.65 2.83
N GLY A 202 15.98 6.13 1.99
CA GLY A 202 16.19 7.12 0.95
C GLY A 202 16.06 8.56 1.44
N THR A 203 15.67 8.83 2.69
CA THR A 203 15.65 10.19 3.26
C THR A 203 16.97 10.56 3.92
N ASP A 204 17.20 11.86 4.13
CA ASP A 204 18.44 12.34 4.77
C ASP A 204 18.56 11.89 6.23
N GLY A 205 17.43 11.61 6.91
CA GLY A 205 17.40 11.17 8.30
C GLY A 205 17.97 9.77 8.52
N PHE A 206 17.69 8.82 7.63
CA PHE A 206 18.16 7.43 7.74
C PHE A 206 19.47 7.14 6.99
N LYS A 207 20.16 8.21 6.55
CA LYS A 207 21.45 8.16 5.83
C LYS A 207 22.63 8.70 6.63
N THR A 208 22.52 8.87 7.95
CA THR A 208 23.61 9.47 8.72
C THR A 208 24.84 8.54 8.81
N GLY A 209 25.93 8.87 8.11
CA GLY A 209 27.24 8.21 8.20
C GLY A 209 27.49 7.10 7.17
N ALA A 210 28.37 6.14 7.48
CA ALA A 210 28.74 5.02 6.59
C ALA A 210 27.74 3.84 6.61
N SER A 211 26.63 3.95 7.34
CA SER A 211 25.61 2.91 7.47
C SER A 211 24.26 3.45 6.99
N THR A 212 23.74 2.87 5.92
CA THR A 212 22.40 3.13 5.42
C THR A 212 21.37 2.38 6.28
N GLY A 213 20.28 3.04 6.68
CA GLY A 213 19.12 2.37 7.29
C GLY A 213 18.89 2.56 8.79
N THR A 214 19.66 3.43 9.45
CA THR A 214 19.43 3.82 10.85
C THR A 214 19.43 5.34 11.04
N ILE A 215 18.77 5.82 12.09
CA ILE A 215 18.68 7.24 12.46
C ILE A 215 18.97 7.45 13.95
N ASP A 216 19.61 8.57 14.30
CA ASP A 216 19.89 8.99 15.68
C ASP A 216 18.76 9.88 16.23
N PHE A 217 18.06 9.41 17.25
CA PHE A 217 17.08 10.15 18.05
C PHE A 217 17.58 10.52 19.45
N SER A 218 18.85 10.26 19.79
CA SER A 218 19.44 10.64 21.08
C SER A 218 19.62 12.15 21.24
N GLY A 219 19.78 12.86 20.11
CA GLY A 219 19.95 14.31 20.02
C GLY A 219 18.66 15.11 19.78
N PRO A 220 18.74 16.27 19.10
CA PRO A 220 17.59 17.15 18.86
C PRO A 220 16.67 16.67 17.72
N ASN A 221 16.90 15.51 17.10
CA ASN A 221 16.11 15.04 15.96
C ASN A 221 14.67 14.68 16.36
N GLU A 222 13.71 15.09 15.53
CA GLU A 222 12.28 14.85 15.72
C GLU A 222 11.55 14.66 14.40
N VAL A 223 10.64 13.69 14.35
CA VAL A 223 9.64 13.57 13.29
C VAL A 223 8.30 14.01 13.87
N ALA A 224 7.70 15.03 13.29
CA ALA A 224 6.38 15.52 13.69
C ALA A 224 5.43 15.41 12.50
N LEU A 225 4.31 14.70 12.69
CA LEU A 225 3.30 14.46 11.68
C LEU A 225 1.93 14.80 12.27
N THR A 226 1.08 15.47 11.50
CA THR A 226 -0.33 15.61 11.80
C THR A 226 -1.09 14.63 10.91
N VAL A 227 -1.81 13.71 11.53
CA VAL A 227 -2.64 12.72 10.84
C VAL A 227 -4.09 13.02 11.13
N THR A 228 -4.86 13.21 10.06
CA THR A 228 -6.31 13.39 10.11
C THR A 228 -7.00 12.20 9.48
N VAL A 229 -7.88 11.53 10.20
CA VAL A 229 -8.70 10.42 9.69
C VAL A 229 -10.15 10.66 10.09
N LYS A 230 -11.11 10.48 9.16
CA LYS A 230 -12.54 10.74 9.44
C LYS A 230 -12.83 12.15 10.00
N GLY A 231 -12.03 13.15 9.58
CA GLY A 231 -12.11 14.52 10.11
C GLY A 231 -11.51 14.73 11.51
N GLN A 232 -10.98 13.68 12.14
CA GLN A 232 -10.35 13.72 13.46
C GLN A 232 -8.84 13.85 13.32
N THR A 233 -8.24 14.86 13.96
CA THR A 233 -6.82 15.20 13.79
C THR A 233 -6.00 14.89 15.04
N ALA A 234 -4.88 14.18 14.89
CA ALA A 234 -3.91 13.93 15.94
C ALA A 234 -2.49 14.29 15.50
N ASN A 235 -1.68 14.78 16.43
CA ASN A 235 -0.26 15.04 16.22
C ASN A 235 0.55 13.87 16.74
N LEU A 236 1.37 13.29 15.88
CA LEU A 236 2.30 12.22 16.17
C LEU A 236 3.70 12.82 16.23
N VAL A 237 4.40 12.59 17.35
CA VAL A 237 5.75 13.13 17.57
C VAL A 237 6.68 11.99 17.94
N LEU A 238 7.72 11.78 17.12
CA LEU A 238 8.81 10.86 17.39
C LEU A 238 10.07 11.63 17.74
N ASN A 239 10.50 11.50 18.99
CA ASN A 239 11.73 12.11 19.51
C ASN A 239 12.36 11.21 20.57
N SER A 240 13.44 11.67 21.20
CA SER A 240 14.15 10.91 22.24
C SER A 240 13.28 10.36 23.37
N ALA A 241 12.12 10.96 23.66
CA ALA A 241 11.21 10.47 24.69
C ALA A 241 10.27 9.38 24.16
N THR A 242 9.62 9.60 23.02
CA THR A 242 8.61 8.67 22.47
C THR A 242 9.24 7.43 21.85
N MET A 243 10.49 7.52 21.39
CA MET A 243 11.26 6.41 20.83
C MET A 243 11.71 5.38 21.89
N LYS A 244 11.82 5.75 23.18
CA LYS A 244 12.29 4.84 24.26
C LYS A 244 11.45 3.57 24.40
N SER A 245 10.18 3.63 24.00
CA SER A 245 9.26 2.51 24.10
C SER A 245 9.53 1.40 23.06
N ALA A 246 10.26 1.70 21.99
CA ALA A 246 10.41 0.81 20.84
C ALA A 246 11.86 0.65 20.37
N ALA A 247 12.73 1.65 20.56
CA ALA A 247 14.13 1.60 20.15
C ALA A 247 15.03 1.00 21.24
N LYS A 248 15.90 0.06 20.85
CA LYS A 248 16.92 -0.51 21.76
C LYS A 248 18.12 0.42 21.97
N ASP A 249 18.50 1.15 20.92
CA ASP A 249 19.59 2.12 20.92
C ASP A 249 19.11 3.40 20.21
N LEU A 250 18.97 4.49 20.97
CA LEU A 250 18.51 5.77 20.43
C LEU A 250 19.48 6.39 19.41
N THR A 251 20.75 5.96 19.38
CA THR A 251 21.74 6.46 18.41
C THR A 251 21.64 5.76 17.05
N LYS A 252 20.94 4.62 16.98
CA LYS A 252 20.87 3.75 15.80
C LYS A 252 19.50 3.09 15.64
N VAL A 253 18.44 3.90 15.63
CA VAL A 253 17.08 3.41 15.45
C VAL A 253 16.91 2.87 14.03
N THR A 254 16.50 1.61 13.93
CA THR A 254 16.18 0.93 12.65
C THR A 254 14.81 1.35 12.11
N THR A 255 14.53 1.07 10.84
CA THR A 255 13.21 1.32 10.23
C THR A 255 12.08 0.58 10.95
N ASP A 256 12.33 -0.65 11.42
CA ASP A 256 11.32 -1.44 12.13
C ASP A 256 11.01 -0.87 13.51
N GLU A 257 12.04 -0.44 14.25
CA GLU A 257 11.87 0.24 15.55
C GLU A 257 11.18 1.60 15.38
N PHE A 258 11.47 2.32 14.29
CA PHE A 258 10.78 3.56 13.96
C PHE A 258 9.28 3.35 13.70
N ILE A 259 8.92 2.34 12.90
CA ILE A 259 7.52 2.00 12.62
C ILE A 259 6.81 1.51 13.89
N ALA A 260 7.48 0.73 14.73
CA ALA A 260 6.93 0.30 16.02
C ALA A 260 6.66 1.52 16.93
N ALA A 261 7.59 2.46 17.04
CA ALA A 261 7.40 3.68 17.81
C ALA A 261 6.24 4.54 17.27
N LEU A 262 6.12 4.65 15.94
CA LEU A 262 5.06 5.39 15.28
C LEU A 262 3.69 4.75 15.54
N ASN A 263 3.58 3.43 15.43
CA ASN A 263 2.36 2.72 15.77
C ASN A 263 2.02 2.79 17.27
N ASN A 264 3.02 2.82 18.16
CA ASN A 264 2.78 3.07 19.58
C ASN A 264 2.19 4.47 19.81
N GLN A 265 2.67 5.51 19.10
CA GLN A 265 2.09 6.86 19.16
C GLN A 265 0.66 6.89 18.61
N ILE A 266 0.38 6.18 17.51
CA ILE A 266 -0.98 6.07 16.95
C ILE A 266 -1.91 5.36 17.96
N ALA A 267 -1.50 4.22 18.50
CA ALA A 267 -2.29 3.44 19.44
C ALA A 267 -2.54 4.18 20.77
N ALA A 268 -1.58 5.00 21.22
CA ALA A 268 -1.73 5.83 22.40
C ALA A 268 -2.62 7.07 22.17
N SER A 269 -2.90 7.44 20.92
CA SER A 269 -3.77 8.57 20.61
C SER A 269 -5.24 8.22 20.88
N PRO A 270 -5.95 8.95 21.76
CA PRO A 270 -7.37 8.71 22.01
C PRO A 270 -8.27 9.14 20.84
N ILE A 271 -7.69 9.81 19.83
CA ILE A 271 -8.41 10.39 18.70
C ILE A 271 -8.37 9.48 17.48
N ILE A 272 -7.20 8.89 17.17
CA ILE A 272 -6.98 8.08 15.95
C ILE A 272 -6.55 6.64 16.24
N GLY A 273 -6.46 6.25 17.52
CA GLY A 273 -6.09 4.91 17.93
C GLY A 273 -7.09 3.87 17.41
N GLY A 274 -6.60 2.92 16.61
CA GLY A 274 -7.42 1.90 15.96
C GLY A 274 -8.08 2.34 14.63
N ASP A 275 -7.97 3.62 14.25
CA ASP A 275 -8.50 4.15 12.99
C ASP A 275 -7.46 4.19 11.86
N VAL A 276 -6.17 4.22 12.22
CA VAL A 276 -5.04 4.25 11.29
C VAL A 276 -3.96 3.28 11.76
N SER A 277 -3.18 2.76 10.82
CA SER A 277 -1.95 2.02 11.06
C SER A 277 -0.84 2.55 10.16
N ALA A 278 0.40 2.47 10.63
CA ALA A 278 1.59 2.80 9.84
C ALA A 278 2.37 1.52 9.49
N SER A 279 2.91 1.44 8.28
CA SER A 279 3.71 0.30 7.81
C SER A 279 4.71 0.72 6.74
N LEU A 280 5.43 -0.24 6.16
CA LEU A 280 6.30 -0.02 5.00
C LEU A 280 5.76 -0.81 3.80
N ASP A 281 5.82 -0.21 2.61
CA ASP A 281 5.60 -0.94 1.36
C ASP A 281 6.81 -1.81 0.99
N SER A 282 6.68 -2.59 -0.09
CA SER A 282 7.76 -3.46 -0.60
C SER A 282 9.04 -2.71 -1.01
N SER A 283 8.95 -1.39 -1.18
CA SER A 283 10.06 -0.50 -1.53
C SER A 283 10.61 0.25 -0.31
N GLY A 284 10.13 -0.05 0.90
CA GLY A 284 10.56 0.57 2.15
C GLY A 284 10.02 2.00 2.36
N ARG A 285 8.93 2.38 1.69
CA ARG A 285 8.28 3.69 1.85
C ARG A 285 7.26 3.63 2.98
N LEU A 286 7.21 4.68 3.80
CA LEU A 286 6.24 4.80 4.88
C LEU A 286 4.82 4.89 4.32
N THR A 287 3.95 4.00 4.80
CA THR A 287 2.54 3.97 4.45
C THR A 287 1.65 4.20 5.67
N PHE A 288 0.59 4.98 5.49
CA PHE A 288 -0.51 5.07 6.45
C PHE A 288 -1.75 4.46 5.82
N ASN A 289 -2.41 3.57 6.56
CA ASN A 289 -3.60 2.87 6.14
C ASN A 289 -4.73 3.14 7.14
N SER A 290 -5.89 3.60 6.66
CA SER A 290 -7.09 3.63 7.50
C SER A 290 -7.57 2.20 7.77
N THR A 291 -8.18 1.98 8.94
CA THR A 291 -8.84 0.70 9.24
C THR A 291 -10.29 0.69 8.73
N ALA A 292 -10.92 1.86 8.62
CA ALA A 292 -12.22 2.02 7.98
C ALA A 292 -12.10 2.07 6.45
N THR A 293 -13.17 1.62 5.79
CA THR A 293 -13.34 1.61 4.34
C THR A 293 -14.45 2.59 3.92
N GLY A 294 -14.41 3.13 2.71
CA GLY A 294 -15.47 4.00 2.17
C GLY A 294 -14.99 5.38 1.72
N THR A 295 -15.75 6.05 0.85
CA THR A 295 -15.43 7.40 0.32
C THR A 295 -15.48 8.50 1.37
N THR A 296 -16.16 8.23 2.49
CA THR A 296 -16.20 9.10 3.67
C THR A 296 -14.96 8.93 4.56
N THR A 297 -14.14 7.91 4.31
CA THR A 297 -12.87 7.73 5.02
C THR A 297 -11.79 8.53 4.30
N ASP A 298 -11.67 9.79 4.70
CA ASP A 298 -10.55 10.65 4.33
C ASP A 298 -9.38 10.40 5.29
N LEU A 299 -8.20 10.19 4.73
CA LEU A 299 -6.93 10.10 5.45
C LEU A 299 -6.00 11.17 4.92
N ASN A 300 -5.63 12.11 5.79
CA ASN A 300 -4.69 13.17 5.48
C ASN A 300 -3.47 13.04 6.37
N VAL A 301 -2.29 13.18 5.78
CA VAL A 301 -1.03 13.25 6.51
C VAL A 301 -0.33 14.54 6.10
N VAL A 302 0.08 15.30 7.11
CA VAL A 302 0.73 16.59 6.98
C VAL A 302 2.00 16.54 7.83
N LEU A 303 3.12 17.06 7.34
CA LEU A 303 4.26 17.32 8.23
C LEU A 303 3.89 18.42 9.22
N ALA A 304 3.95 18.10 10.50
CA ALA A 304 3.74 19.06 11.56
C ALA A 304 5.03 19.84 11.84
N ASN A 305 4.89 21.02 12.42
CA ASN A 305 6.05 21.78 12.85
C ASN A 305 6.73 21.07 14.03
N SER A 306 8.05 20.91 13.99
CA SER A 306 8.80 20.37 15.12
C SER A 306 8.66 21.24 16.37
N THR A 307 8.79 20.58 17.51
CA THR A 307 8.90 21.19 18.83
C THR A 307 10.09 22.16 18.85
N VAL A 308 9.95 23.24 19.62
CA VAL A 308 11.00 24.24 19.82
C VAL A 308 12.33 23.56 20.20
N GLY A 309 13.41 23.91 19.50
CA GLY A 309 14.75 23.37 19.73
C GLY A 309 15.01 21.97 19.15
N LYS A 310 14.10 21.44 18.32
CA LYS A 310 14.26 20.15 17.63
C LYS A 310 14.53 20.30 16.13
N ASN A 311 15.31 19.38 15.57
CA ASN A 311 15.59 19.25 14.14
C ASN A 311 14.53 18.38 13.48
N SER A 312 13.79 18.94 12.52
CA SER A 312 12.80 18.18 11.75
C SER A 312 13.49 17.14 10.86
N ILE A 313 12.98 15.92 10.90
CA ILE A 313 13.39 14.81 10.03
C ILE A 313 12.28 14.52 9.01
N ASP A 314 12.67 14.40 7.75
CA ASP A 314 11.77 13.93 6.67
C ASP A 314 11.77 12.39 6.62
N VAL A 315 10.57 11.83 6.53
CA VAL A 315 10.26 10.40 6.48
C VAL A 315 9.59 10.00 5.16
N GLY A 316 9.82 10.77 4.10
CA GLY A 316 9.36 10.50 2.75
C GLY A 316 8.07 11.23 2.40
N PHE A 317 7.62 12.19 3.22
CA PHE A 317 6.49 13.07 2.91
C PHE A 317 6.97 14.49 2.55
N GLY A 318 8.26 14.66 2.28
CA GLY A 318 8.87 15.92 1.85
C GLY A 318 9.30 16.78 3.03
N LYS A 319 10.01 17.87 2.75
CA LYS A 319 10.54 18.80 3.76
C LYS A 319 9.59 19.97 3.96
N PHE A 320 9.34 20.36 5.20
CA PHE A 320 8.62 21.58 5.53
C PHE A 320 9.38 22.79 4.96
N THR A 321 8.84 23.47 3.94
CA THR A 321 9.42 24.72 3.44
C THR A 321 9.03 25.84 4.39
N ALA A 322 9.99 26.26 5.23
CA ALA A 322 9.82 27.30 6.22
C ALA A 322 9.37 28.63 5.57
N ALA A 323 8.24 29.20 6.00
CA ALA A 323 8.15 30.65 6.08
C ALA A 323 8.61 31.06 7.49
N ALA A 324 9.57 31.99 7.53
CA ALA A 324 10.11 32.52 8.77
C ALA A 324 9.02 33.28 9.53
N GLN A 325 8.82 33.01 10.83
CA GLN A 325 8.16 33.97 11.71
C GLN A 325 9.20 34.67 12.58
N SER A 326 8.92 35.93 12.91
CA SER A 326 9.69 36.75 13.85
C SER A 326 9.59 36.21 15.28
N ALA A 327 10.68 36.29 16.05
CA ALA A 327 10.63 36.01 17.49
C ALA A 327 9.76 37.06 18.18
N VAL A 328 8.82 36.66 19.04
CA VAL A 328 7.91 37.56 19.75
C VAL A 328 7.96 37.30 21.25
N MET A 329 8.06 38.36 22.03
CA MET A 329 8.16 38.31 23.47
C MET A 329 7.10 39.24 24.06
N VAL A 330 6.13 38.70 24.80
CA VAL A 330 4.96 39.44 25.31
C VAL A 330 5.09 39.66 26.81
N GLY A 331 5.06 40.93 27.24
CA GLY A 331 5.16 41.31 28.64
C GLY A 331 3.84 41.18 29.41
N THR A 332 3.86 41.61 30.67
CA THR A 332 2.62 41.77 31.46
C THR A 332 1.84 43.01 31.05
N ALA A 333 0.56 43.08 31.47
CA ALA A 333 -0.25 44.26 31.24
C ALA A 333 0.34 45.45 32.01
N VAL A 334 0.56 46.57 31.32
CA VAL A 334 1.03 47.80 31.95
C VAL A 334 -0.17 48.43 32.67
N THR A 335 -0.18 48.36 34.00
CA THR A 335 -1.28 48.84 34.85
C THR A 335 -0.81 50.06 35.66
N GLY A 336 -0.61 51.20 34.97
CA GLY A 336 -0.23 52.46 35.63
C GLY A 336 0.79 53.30 34.86
N THR A 337 1.30 54.34 35.52
CA THR A 337 2.39 55.20 35.04
C THR A 337 3.71 54.85 35.73
N PHE A 338 4.83 55.23 35.12
CA PHE A 338 6.16 54.82 35.55
C PHE A 338 7.03 56.03 35.91
N ASP A 339 7.68 55.98 37.09
CA ASP A 339 8.59 57.04 37.55
C ASP A 339 10.04 56.72 37.17
N ILE A 340 10.66 57.63 36.41
CA ILE A 340 12.06 57.56 35.99
C ILE A 340 12.84 58.82 36.40
N SER A 341 12.33 59.55 37.39
CA SER A 341 12.87 60.84 37.84
C SER A 341 14.02 60.74 38.85
N SER A 342 14.16 59.62 39.57
CA SER A 342 15.05 59.52 40.75
C SER A 342 16.24 58.55 40.60
N ALA A 343 16.19 57.58 39.68
CA ALA A 343 17.32 56.72 39.33
C ALA A 343 17.13 56.09 37.93
N SER A 344 18.22 56.01 37.15
CA SER A 344 18.20 55.34 35.85
C SER A 344 17.97 53.83 36.02
N LYS A 345 16.99 53.30 35.30
CA LYS A 345 16.70 51.86 35.25
C LYS A 345 17.24 51.27 33.97
N THR A 346 17.89 50.12 34.04
CA THR A 346 18.62 49.57 32.89
C THR A 346 18.40 48.07 32.70
N PHE A 347 18.39 47.66 31.43
CA PHE A 347 18.42 46.26 31.02
C PHE A 347 18.97 46.16 29.59
N THR A 348 19.38 44.98 29.18
CA THR A 348 19.84 44.74 27.82
C THR A 348 18.80 43.99 27.00
N VAL A 349 18.75 44.28 25.70
CA VAL A 349 17.96 43.57 24.68
C VAL A 349 18.92 42.96 23.67
N ASN A 350 18.95 41.64 23.56
CA ASN A 350 19.73 40.92 22.56
C ASN A 350 18.82 40.35 21.46
N ASP A 351 19.08 40.67 20.19
CA ASP A 351 18.34 40.19 19.03
C ASP A 351 18.87 38.87 18.42
N GLY A 352 19.88 38.27 19.07
CA GLY A 352 20.61 37.09 18.61
C GLY A 352 21.95 37.44 17.96
N THR A 353 22.10 38.67 17.46
CA THR A 353 23.34 39.17 16.84
C THR A 353 23.89 40.42 17.51
N LYS A 354 23.02 41.26 18.08
CA LYS A 354 23.37 42.53 18.69
C LYS A 354 22.67 42.69 20.03
N THR A 355 23.45 43.10 21.03
CA THR A 355 22.97 43.46 22.37
C THR A 355 22.97 44.97 22.52
N THR A 356 21.82 45.53 22.88
CA THR A 356 21.62 46.97 23.12
C THR A 356 21.27 47.19 24.58
N THR A 357 21.93 48.15 25.23
CA THR A 357 21.60 48.54 26.60
C THR A 357 20.54 49.61 26.57
N ILE A 358 19.40 49.35 27.22
CA ILE A 358 18.29 50.28 27.34
C ILE A 358 18.37 50.96 28.70
N THR A 359 18.30 52.29 28.67
CA THR A 359 18.27 53.14 29.86
C THR A 359 16.97 53.93 29.92
N PHE A 360 16.25 53.83 31.03
CA PHE A 360 15.06 54.62 31.34
C PHE A 360 15.41 55.66 32.40
N ASP A 361 15.51 56.93 31.99
CA ASP A 361 15.80 58.07 32.86
C ASP A 361 15.22 59.40 32.30
N ALA A 362 15.41 60.50 33.03
CA ALA A 362 14.97 61.84 32.63
C ALA A 362 15.54 62.30 31.27
N THR A 363 16.76 61.90 30.93
CA THR A 363 17.42 62.26 29.66
C THR A 363 16.77 61.50 28.50
N ALA A 364 16.47 60.21 28.69
CA ALA A 364 15.78 59.39 27.72
C ALA A 364 14.36 59.93 27.43
N PHE A 365 13.66 60.41 28.47
CA PHE A 365 12.34 61.04 28.35
C PHE A 365 12.38 62.38 27.61
N THR A 366 13.24 63.31 28.04
CA THR A 366 13.41 64.60 27.36
C THR A 366 13.88 64.42 25.91
N GLY A 367 14.64 63.36 25.65
CA GLY A 367 15.02 62.93 24.31
C GLY A 367 13.85 62.62 23.38
N LEU A 368 12.64 62.35 23.86
CA LEU A 368 11.45 62.18 23.00
C LEU A 368 10.98 63.49 22.36
N GLY A 369 11.31 64.64 22.95
CA GLY A 369 10.90 65.95 22.46
C GLY A 369 9.38 66.08 22.31
N ALA A 370 8.93 66.64 21.18
CA ALA A 370 7.50 66.86 20.89
C ALA A 370 6.67 65.57 20.75
N SER A 371 7.31 64.39 20.72
CA SER A 371 6.63 63.10 20.67
C SER A 371 6.26 62.54 22.05
N ALA A 372 6.71 63.17 23.15
CA ALA A 372 6.31 62.77 24.49
C ALA A 372 4.82 63.07 24.74
N THR A 373 4.11 62.09 25.29
CA THR A 373 2.67 62.17 25.60
C THR A 373 2.37 62.21 27.09
N SER A 374 3.36 61.93 27.94
CA SER A 374 3.31 62.06 29.39
C SER A 374 3.61 63.51 29.81
N ALA A 375 3.00 63.97 30.89
CA ALA A 375 3.17 65.33 31.37
C ALA A 375 4.56 65.60 31.94
N ASP A 376 5.17 64.59 32.59
CA ASP A 376 6.50 64.65 33.18
C ASP A 376 7.17 63.27 33.23
N ASN A 377 8.40 63.24 33.75
CA ASN A 377 9.19 62.02 33.93
C ASN A 377 8.86 61.25 35.23
N LYS A 378 7.86 61.67 36.00
CA LYS A 378 7.36 60.96 37.18
C LYS A 378 6.19 60.04 36.86
N THR A 379 5.43 60.36 35.80
CA THR A 379 4.25 59.58 35.38
C THR A 379 4.31 59.18 33.91
N VAL A 380 5.39 58.51 33.49
CA VAL A 380 5.58 58.10 32.10
C VAL A 380 4.59 56.98 31.73
N ASN A 381 3.81 57.19 30.66
CA ASN A 381 2.84 56.22 30.18
C ASN A 381 3.51 55.13 29.29
N ALA A 382 2.78 54.06 29.01
CA ALA A 382 3.30 52.93 28.21
C ALA A 382 3.74 53.34 26.79
N THR A 383 3.06 54.32 26.18
CA THR A 383 3.38 54.82 24.83
C THR A 383 4.77 55.45 24.80
N ASP A 384 5.06 56.30 25.77
CA ASP A 384 6.38 56.93 25.89
C ASP A 384 7.45 55.92 26.31
N MET A 385 7.12 54.92 27.13
CA MET A 385 8.05 53.83 27.45
C MET A 385 8.46 53.05 26.20
N VAL A 386 7.50 52.70 25.33
CA VAL A 386 7.76 52.03 24.05
C VAL A 386 8.55 52.94 23.10
N ALA A 387 8.27 54.25 23.08
CA ALA A 387 9.01 55.22 22.28
C ALA A 387 10.48 55.34 22.71
N ILE A 388 10.76 55.41 24.03
CA ILE A 388 12.12 55.44 24.58
C ILE A 388 12.88 54.17 24.20
N LEU A 389 12.24 53.01 24.35
CA LEU A 389 12.80 51.71 24.02
C LEU A 389 13.14 51.61 22.52
N ASN A 390 12.18 51.91 21.65
CA ASN A 390 12.39 51.86 20.19
C ASN A 390 13.46 52.86 19.72
N LYS A 391 13.51 54.06 20.30
CA LYS A 391 14.52 55.06 19.94
C LYS A 391 15.94 54.56 20.19
N GLN A 392 16.17 53.91 21.33
CA GLN A 392 17.49 53.34 21.67
C GLN A 392 17.82 52.10 20.83
N LEU A 393 16.85 51.21 20.59
CA LEU A 393 17.03 50.03 19.74
C LEU A 393 17.38 50.42 18.29
N VAL A 394 16.69 51.42 17.73
CA VAL A 394 16.94 51.91 16.37
C VAL A 394 18.30 52.63 16.27
N ALA A 395 18.68 53.43 17.27
CA ALA A 395 19.98 54.11 17.30
C ALA A 395 21.14 53.10 17.28
N ASP A 396 20.99 51.99 17.99
CA ASP A 396 21.94 50.88 17.97
C ASP A 396 21.77 49.95 16.76
N GLY A 397 20.77 50.14 15.89
CA GLY A 397 20.52 49.23 14.76
C GLY A 397 20.09 47.81 15.17
N ASN A 398 19.60 47.64 16.40
CA ASN A 398 19.00 46.42 16.90
C ASN A 398 17.69 46.15 16.16
N LYS A 399 17.40 44.87 15.86
CA LYS A 399 16.25 44.50 15.01
C LYS A 399 14.98 44.17 15.79
N VAL A 400 15.01 44.29 17.12
CA VAL A 400 13.82 44.21 17.96
C VAL A 400 13.02 45.51 17.88
N VAL A 401 11.70 45.38 17.74
CA VAL A 401 10.73 46.49 17.78
C VAL A 401 9.74 46.24 18.90
N ALA A 402 9.51 47.25 19.73
CA ALA A 402 8.51 47.25 20.79
C ALA A 402 7.19 47.86 20.30
N THR A 403 6.06 47.23 20.63
CA THR A 403 4.70 47.72 20.36
C THR A 403 3.80 47.53 21.58
N ILE A 404 2.64 48.19 21.60
CA ILE A 404 1.60 47.95 22.60
C ILE A 404 0.47 47.16 21.94
N THR A 405 0.20 45.96 22.43
CA THR A 405 -0.90 45.11 21.98
C THR A 405 -1.71 44.67 23.19
N ASN A 406 -3.02 44.95 23.20
CA ASN A 406 -3.92 44.62 24.32
C ASN A 406 -3.41 45.10 25.69
N GLY A 407 -2.82 46.31 25.74
CA GLY A 407 -2.26 46.89 26.98
C GLY A 407 -0.95 46.25 27.48
N LYS A 408 -0.31 45.40 26.67
CA LYS A 408 0.97 44.74 26.97
C LYS A 408 2.06 45.24 26.04
N ILE A 409 3.26 45.43 26.56
CA ILE A 409 4.45 45.67 25.73
C ILE A 409 4.84 44.36 25.06
N THR A 410 4.91 44.38 23.73
CA THR A 410 5.28 43.23 22.89
C THR A 410 6.56 43.58 22.14
N LEU A 411 7.58 42.74 22.24
CA LEU A 411 8.82 42.86 21.49
C LEU A 411 8.80 41.87 20.32
N ALA A 412 9.10 42.33 19.12
CA ALA A 412 9.17 41.50 17.92
C ALA A 412 10.49 41.71 17.18
N ASN A 413 11.19 40.63 16.85
CA ASN A 413 12.46 40.70 16.13
C ASN A 413 12.22 40.57 14.61
N THR A 414 12.67 41.57 13.85
CA THR A 414 12.43 41.69 12.41
C THR A 414 13.43 40.93 11.52
N SER A 415 14.38 40.17 12.09
CA SER A 415 15.51 39.54 11.36
C SER A 415 15.26 38.17 10.71
N GLY A 416 14.04 37.63 10.72
CA GLY A 416 13.75 36.33 10.07
C GLY A 416 14.31 35.11 10.83
N THR A 417 14.71 34.04 10.11
CA THR A 417 14.87 32.64 10.59
C THR A 417 15.90 32.35 11.69
N THR A 418 16.68 33.34 12.14
CA THR A 418 17.64 33.22 13.26
C THR A 418 17.35 34.20 14.40
N ALA A 419 16.21 34.89 14.32
CA ALA A 419 15.78 35.88 15.29
C ALA A 419 15.60 35.25 16.69
N SER A 420 16.22 35.85 17.69
CA SER A 420 15.94 35.58 19.10
C SER A 420 15.67 36.89 19.83
N ILE A 421 15.06 36.83 21.01
CA ILE A 421 14.98 37.99 21.91
C ILE A 421 15.37 37.51 23.30
N THR A 422 16.44 38.06 23.86
CA THR A 422 16.84 37.82 25.26
C THR A 422 16.91 39.14 26.01
N LEU A 423 16.31 39.21 27.20
CA LEU A 423 16.45 40.35 28.09
C LEU A 423 17.28 39.98 29.32
N VAL A 424 18.21 40.85 29.72
CA VAL A 424 19.02 40.66 30.94
C VAL A 424 19.09 41.98 31.73
N GLY A 425 18.72 41.94 33.02
CA GLY A 425 18.81 43.09 33.91
C GLY A 425 17.90 42.97 35.13
N ALA A 426 18.32 43.48 36.28
CA ALA A 426 17.54 43.42 37.52
C ALA A 426 16.25 44.25 37.45
N ASP A 427 16.21 45.28 36.59
CA ASP A 427 15.06 46.17 36.44
C ASP A 427 13.96 45.61 35.51
N VAL A 428 14.21 44.51 34.79
CA VAL A 428 13.27 43.92 33.80
C VAL A 428 11.88 43.63 34.42
N PRO A 429 11.75 43.00 35.61
CA PRO A 429 10.45 42.79 36.23
C PRO A 429 9.80 44.10 36.70
N SER A 430 10.61 45.05 37.20
CA SER A 430 10.11 46.35 37.69
C SER A 430 9.53 47.24 36.59
N LEU A 431 9.92 46.98 35.34
CA LEU A 431 9.43 47.64 34.12
C LEU A 431 8.18 46.95 33.54
N GLY A 432 7.62 45.94 34.21
CA GLY A 432 6.48 45.16 33.70
C GLY A 432 6.85 44.26 32.51
N LEU A 433 8.14 44.03 32.30
CA LEU A 433 8.68 43.17 31.25
C LEU A 433 8.94 41.75 31.77
N SER A 434 8.03 41.19 32.59
CA SER A 434 8.06 39.75 32.90
C SER A 434 7.55 38.99 31.68
N LEU A 435 8.46 38.53 30.85
CA LEU A 435 8.13 38.09 29.52
C LEU A 435 8.02 36.57 29.48
N THR A 436 6.93 36.07 28.90
CA THR A 436 6.84 34.68 28.49
C THR A 436 7.35 34.60 27.06
N ALA A 437 8.44 33.88 26.82
CA ALA A 437 8.98 33.69 25.48
C ALA A 437 7.96 32.95 24.60
N ALA A 438 7.54 33.57 23.50
CA ALA A 438 6.94 32.85 22.38
C ALA A 438 8.02 32.71 21.31
N ASP A 439 8.67 31.55 21.29
CA ASP A 439 9.70 31.23 20.30
C ASP A 439 9.14 31.43 18.88
N PRO A 440 9.91 31.93 17.89
CA PRO A 440 9.45 32.05 16.52
C PRO A 440 9.02 30.68 16.00
N LYS A 441 7.71 30.42 16.00
CA LYS A 441 7.16 29.21 15.39
C LYS A 441 7.39 29.30 13.89
N VAL A 442 8.06 28.33 13.31
CA VAL A 442 8.14 28.20 11.85
C VAL A 442 6.72 27.97 11.32
N ALA A 443 6.22 28.84 10.45
CA ALA A 443 4.98 28.60 9.72
C ALA A 443 5.35 28.28 8.28
N GLY A 444 5.60 27.01 7.98
CA GLY A 444 5.78 26.54 6.61
C GLY A 444 4.45 26.19 5.97
N THR A 445 4.43 26.18 4.64
CA THR A 445 3.27 25.68 3.89
C THR A 445 3.20 24.17 4.08
N ALA A 446 2.20 23.72 4.84
CA ALA A 446 1.90 22.31 5.05
C ALA A 446 1.62 21.60 3.72
N VAL A 447 2.55 20.76 3.24
CA VAL A 447 2.26 19.82 2.16
C VAL A 447 1.31 18.77 2.71
N THR A 448 0.06 18.81 2.27
CA THR A 448 -1.00 17.90 2.72
C THR A 448 -1.14 16.77 1.71
N PHE A 449 -0.86 15.54 2.15
CA PHE A 449 -1.16 14.35 1.38
C PHE A 449 -2.54 13.86 1.77
N THR A 450 -3.41 13.63 0.78
CA THR A 450 -4.79 13.20 1.00
C THR A 450 -5.03 11.89 0.24
N ALA A 451 -5.57 10.89 0.93
CA ALA A 451 -6.13 9.69 0.33
C ALA A 451 -7.58 9.51 0.78
N LYS A 452 -8.38 8.86 -0.06
CA LYS A 452 -9.74 8.48 0.25
C LYS A 452 -9.90 6.98 0.10
N GLY A 453 -10.70 6.37 0.97
CA GLY A 453 -11.22 5.05 0.71
C GLY A 453 -12.25 5.09 -0.44
N SER A 454 -12.68 3.93 -0.90
CA SER A 454 -13.81 3.82 -1.83
C SER A 454 -14.98 3.12 -1.16
N ASP A 455 -16.21 3.56 -1.43
CA ASP A 455 -17.42 2.89 -0.94
C ASP A 455 -17.58 1.53 -1.59
N ALA A 456 -18.40 0.69 -0.95
CA ALA A 456 -18.95 -0.47 -1.62
C ALA A 456 -19.88 0.03 -2.73
N GLY A 457 -19.41 -0.05 -3.97
CA GLY A 457 -20.06 0.54 -5.12
C GLY A 457 -20.69 -0.51 -6.04
N SER A 458 -21.77 -0.12 -6.71
CA SER A 458 -22.33 -0.84 -7.86
C SER A 458 -21.51 -0.51 -9.11
N THR A 459 -20.28 -1.00 -9.19
CA THR A 459 -19.45 -0.81 -10.40
C THR A 459 -19.83 -1.86 -11.42
N GLN A 460 -19.87 -1.49 -12.71
CA GLN A 460 -19.91 -2.48 -13.79
C GLN A 460 -18.84 -3.53 -13.54
N ALA A 461 -19.21 -4.80 -13.69
CA ALA A 461 -18.25 -5.87 -13.66
C ALA A 461 -17.24 -5.59 -14.78
N GLN A 462 -15.97 -5.55 -14.41
CA GLN A 462 -14.85 -5.28 -15.30
C GLN A 462 -13.79 -6.36 -15.06
N GLY A 463 -13.16 -6.83 -16.12
CA GLY A 463 -11.89 -7.51 -16.11
C GLY A 463 -10.70 -6.56 -16.24
N ILE A 464 -9.50 -7.12 -16.44
CA ILE A 464 -8.26 -6.36 -16.39
C ILE A 464 -8.18 -5.24 -17.46
N LEU A 465 -8.76 -5.46 -18.64
CA LEU A 465 -8.60 -4.55 -19.80
C LEU A 465 -9.75 -3.53 -19.95
N ASP A 466 -10.93 -3.86 -19.46
CA ASP A 466 -12.10 -2.96 -19.47
C ASP A 466 -12.31 -2.25 -18.12
N THR A 467 -11.44 -2.47 -17.14
CA THR A 467 -11.38 -1.65 -15.92
C THR A 467 -10.93 -0.23 -16.25
N THR A 468 -11.60 0.78 -15.68
CA THR A 468 -11.21 2.19 -15.80
C THR A 468 -9.75 2.38 -15.38
N ALA A 469 -8.92 2.81 -16.33
CA ALA A 469 -7.48 2.94 -16.18
C ALA A 469 -7.06 4.39 -15.85
N GLY A 470 -7.86 5.38 -16.23
CA GLY A 470 -7.61 6.79 -15.93
C GLY A 470 -8.69 7.71 -16.50
N THR A 471 -8.45 9.02 -16.38
CA THR A 471 -9.30 10.08 -16.95
C THR A 471 -8.41 10.98 -17.82
N TYR A 472 -8.93 11.42 -18.96
CA TYR A 472 -8.26 12.42 -19.78
C TYR A 472 -8.25 13.79 -19.10
N SER A 473 -7.23 14.60 -19.35
CA SER A 473 -7.17 15.99 -18.90
C SER A 473 -8.34 16.83 -19.42
N ALA A 474 -8.89 16.49 -20.59
CA ALA A 474 -10.08 17.12 -21.18
C ALA A 474 -11.41 16.61 -20.59
N GLY A 475 -11.37 15.67 -19.65
CA GLY A 475 -12.54 14.97 -19.10
C GLY A 475 -12.89 13.68 -19.85
N GLY A 476 -13.52 12.75 -19.13
CA GLY A 476 -13.88 11.41 -19.64
C GLY A 476 -12.87 10.33 -19.22
N THR A 477 -13.37 9.14 -18.90
CA THR A 477 -12.56 8.00 -18.47
C THR A 477 -12.12 7.15 -19.65
N TYR A 478 -10.95 6.53 -19.54
CA TYR A 478 -10.47 5.52 -20.48
C TYR A 478 -10.10 4.22 -19.78
N THR A 479 -10.15 3.13 -20.54
CA THR A 479 -9.72 1.79 -20.20
C THR A 479 -8.73 1.32 -21.26
N ILE A 480 -8.02 0.20 -21.02
CA ILE A 480 -7.11 -0.33 -22.04
C ILE A 480 -7.87 -0.78 -23.28
N ALA A 481 -9.09 -1.28 -23.08
CA ALA A 481 -9.99 -1.73 -24.12
C ALA A 481 -10.56 -0.60 -24.99
N ASN A 482 -10.65 0.63 -24.49
CA ASN A 482 -11.35 1.73 -25.18
C ASN A 482 -10.58 3.06 -25.27
N LEU A 483 -9.31 3.11 -24.86
CA LEU A 483 -8.51 4.33 -24.97
C LEU A 483 -8.45 4.85 -26.42
N ASP A 484 -8.56 6.16 -26.53
CA ASP A 484 -8.45 6.96 -27.74
C ASP A 484 -7.40 8.07 -27.55
N ILE A 485 -6.38 8.08 -28.42
CA ILE A 485 -5.33 9.11 -28.43
C ILE A 485 -5.52 10.16 -29.54
N SER A 486 -6.52 10.01 -30.41
CA SER A 486 -6.67 10.81 -31.63
C SER A 486 -6.86 12.31 -31.38
N LYS A 487 -7.45 12.67 -30.24
CA LYS A 487 -7.74 14.05 -29.84
C LYS A 487 -6.71 14.64 -28.87
N LEU A 488 -5.69 13.87 -28.49
CA LEU A 488 -4.68 14.34 -27.53
C LEU A 488 -3.72 15.30 -28.23
N VAL A 489 -3.75 16.57 -27.84
CA VAL A 489 -2.91 17.62 -28.43
C VAL A 489 -2.29 18.52 -27.35
N GLY A 490 -1.11 19.06 -27.65
CA GLY A 490 -0.37 19.95 -26.76
C GLY A 490 0.10 19.30 -25.45
N THR A 491 0.60 20.10 -24.51
CA THR A 491 1.23 19.63 -23.27
C THR A 491 0.30 18.76 -22.41
N SER A 492 -0.99 19.10 -22.31
CA SER A 492 -1.96 18.27 -21.59
C SER A 492 -2.18 16.92 -22.27
N GLY A 493 -2.25 16.90 -23.61
CA GLY A 493 -2.35 15.65 -24.37
C GLY A 493 -1.09 14.79 -24.27
N ASP A 494 0.09 15.40 -24.16
CA ASP A 494 1.35 14.67 -23.95
C ASP A 494 1.42 14.04 -22.56
N ASN A 495 0.92 14.76 -21.53
CA ASN A 495 0.78 14.22 -20.18
C ASN A 495 -0.23 13.06 -20.14
N ASP A 496 -1.38 13.20 -20.81
CA ASP A 496 -2.37 12.13 -20.93
C ASP A 496 -1.79 10.90 -21.63
N LEU A 497 -1.00 11.09 -22.69
CA LEU A 497 -0.35 9.99 -23.40
C LEU A 497 0.69 9.27 -22.51
N ALA A 498 1.47 10.01 -21.72
CA ALA A 498 2.39 9.42 -20.75
C ALA A 498 1.65 8.62 -19.65
N ALA A 499 0.51 9.14 -19.18
CA ALA A 499 -0.35 8.44 -18.24
C ALA A 499 -0.94 7.15 -18.85
N ILE A 500 -1.35 7.20 -20.12
CA ILE A 500 -1.86 6.03 -20.86
C ILE A 500 -0.78 4.96 -21.02
N ILE A 501 0.46 5.34 -21.36
CA ILE A 501 1.58 4.39 -21.44
C ILE A 501 1.80 3.70 -20.08
N THR A 502 1.77 4.48 -19.00
CA THR A 502 1.88 3.95 -17.62
C THR A 502 0.74 3.00 -17.30
N ALA A 503 -0.48 3.31 -17.73
CA ALA A 503 -1.64 2.45 -17.56
C ALA A 503 -1.50 1.13 -18.33
N VAL A 504 -1.01 1.15 -19.58
CA VAL A 504 -0.72 -0.05 -20.37
C VAL A 504 0.38 -0.89 -19.70
N ASP A 505 1.44 -0.27 -19.18
CA ASP A 505 2.49 -0.98 -18.44
C ASP A 505 1.94 -1.68 -17.18
N LYS A 506 1.06 -1.00 -16.43
CA LYS A 506 0.36 -1.61 -15.29
C LYS A 506 -0.54 -2.77 -15.72
N ALA A 507 -1.22 -2.65 -16.86
CA ALA A 507 -2.05 -3.72 -17.41
C ALA A 507 -1.19 -4.93 -17.82
N ILE A 508 -0.05 -4.73 -18.48
CA ILE A 508 0.92 -5.79 -18.79
C ILE A 508 1.34 -6.52 -17.51
N GLY A 509 1.70 -5.79 -16.45
CA GLY A 509 2.07 -6.39 -15.17
C GLY A 509 0.93 -7.21 -14.54
N THR A 510 -0.31 -6.70 -14.61
CA THR A 510 -1.49 -7.38 -14.06
C THR A 510 -1.84 -8.64 -14.84
N VAL A 511 -1.82 -8.57 -16.17
CA VAL A 511 -2.05 -9.74 -17.04
C VAL A 511 -0.92 -10.76 -16.90
N THR A 512 0.33 -10.32 -16.67
CA THR A 512 1.45 -11.22 -16.38
C THR A 512 1.23 -11.98 -15.07
N ASN A 513 0.77 -11.30 -14.01
CA ASN A 513 0.40 -11.96 -12.75
C ASN A 513 -0.72 -12.99 -12.94
N ALA A 514 -1.71 -12.69 -13.78
CA ALA A 514 -2.76 -13.65 -14.15
C ALA A 514 -2.18 -14.87 -14.87
N ALA A 515 -1.23 -14.67 -15.81
CA ALA A 515 -0.51 -15.74 -16.48
C ALA A 515 0.27 -16.62 -15.49
N THR A 516 0.96 -16.00 -14.51
CA THR A 516 1.71 -16.74 -13.47
C THR A 516 0.79 -17.61 -12.62
N LYS A 517 -0.37 -17.09 -12.21
CA LYS A 517 -1.37 -17.85 -11.45
C LYS A 517 -1.90 -19.04 -12.26
N LEU A 518 -2.24 -18.83 -13.54
CA LEU A 518 -2.67 -19.93 -14.42
C LEU A 518 -1.56 -20.96 -14.65
N GLY A 519 -0.31 -20.53 -14.81
CA GLY A 519 0.84 -21.42 -14.94
C GLY A 519 1.07 -22.29 -13.70
N ALA A 520 0.88 -21.73 -12.50
CA ALA A 520 0.94 -22.49 -11.25
C ALA A 520 -0.18 -23.53 -11.20
N ASN A 521 -1.42 -23.14 -11.53
CA ASN A 521 -2.57 -24.04 -11.57
C ASN A 521 -2.38 -25.15 -12.63
N LYS A 522 -1.85 -24.81 -13.80
CA LYS A 522 -1.48 -25.80 -14.84
C LYS A 522 -0.51 -26.83 -14.29
N THR A 523 0.59 -26.37 -13.70
CA THR A 523 1.64 -27.24 -13.14
C THR A 523 1.06 -28.17 -12.07
N GLN A 524 0.16 -27.65 -11.22
CA GLN A 524 -0.53 -28.45 -10.22
C GLN A 524 -1.45 -29.51 -10.83
N ILE A 525 -2.26 -29.15 -11.83
CA ILE A 525 -3.16 -30.07 -12.53
C ILE A 525 -2.36 -31.16 -13.24
N ASP A 526 -1.30 -30.80 -13.97
CA ASP A 526 -0.44 -31.74 -14.71
C ASP A 526 0.30 -32.69 -13.75
N GLY A 527 0.76 -32.17 -12.61
CA GLY A 527 1.35 -32.98 -11.54
C GLY A 527 0.36 -33.99 -10.95
N GLN A 528 -0.86 -33.55 -10.65
CA GLN A 528 -1.92 -34.43 -10.13
C GLN A 528 -2.35 -35.46 -11.18
N LYS A 529 -2.47 -35.07 -12.45
CA LYS A 529 -2.80 -35.99 -13.54
C LYS A 529 -1.75 -37.09 -13.67
N THR A 530 -0.48 -36.75 -13.56
CA THR A 530 0.64 -37.72 -13.59
C THR A 530 0.63 -38.62 -12.36
N PHE A 531 0.37 -38.06 -11.17
CA PHE A 531 0.25 -38.82 -9.93
C PHE A 531 -0.91 -39.82 -10.00
N VAL A 532 -2.09 -39.38 -10.40
CA VAL A 532 -3.28 -40.24 -10.57
C VAL A 532 -3.00 -41.33 -11.58
N ASP A 533 -2.42 -41.01 -12.74
CA ASP A 533 -2.05 -42.02 -13.75
C ASP A 533 -1.08 -43.08 -13.20
N THR A 534 -0.10 -42.66 -12.40
CA THR A 534 0.86 -43.56 -11.76
C THR A 534 0.20 -44.42 -10.69
N LEU A 535 -0.67 -43.84 -9.86
CA LEU A 535 -1.43 -44.56 -8.83
C LEU A 535 -2.36 -45.60 -9.46
N MET A 536 -3.05 -45.24 -10.55
CA MET A 536 -3.92 -46.18 -11.27
C MET A 536 -3.11 -47.38 -11.79
N LYS A 537 -1.97 -47.12 -12.44
CA LYS A 537 -1.05 -48.17 -12.92
C LYS A 537 -0.48 -49.02 -11.79
N ALA A 538 -0.26 -48.46 -10.61
CA ALA A 538 0.22 -49.20 -9.45
C ALA A 538 -0.86 -50.11 -8.88
N ASN A 539 -2.12 -49.67 -8.87
CA ASN A 539 -3.28 -50.44 -8.40
C ASN A 539 -3.66 -51.58 -9.36
N ASP A 540 -3.36 -51.43 -10.66
CA ASP A 540 -3.62 -52.45 -11.68
C ASP A 540 -2.59 -53.60 -11.69
N ARG A 541 -1.43 -53.43 -11.02
CA ARG A 541 -0.37 -54.44 -10.90
C ARG A 541 -0.53 -55.26 -9.62
#